data_AF-A0A830FM92-F1
#
_entry.id   AF-A0A830FM92-F1
#
_cell.length_a   1.000
_cell.length_b   1.000
_cell.length_c   1.000
_cell.angle_alpha   90.00
_cell.angle_beta   90.00
_cell.angle_gamma   90.00
#
_symmetry.space_group_name_H-M   'P 1'
#
loop_
_entity.id
_entity.type
_entity.pdbx_description
1 polymer ?
#
loop_
_entity_poly.entity_id
_entity_poly.type
_entity_poly.pdbx_seq_one_letter_code
_entity_poly.pdbx_strand_id
1 'polypeptide(L)' 'MSGGIQSPHGWADSGTRQAAEEFRAEIEAELSTSLDADHRAYRCPNCKAGCINPADSILYRARVCLDCYVSYLVGE' A
#
# COMPACT_ATOMS: atom_id res chain seq x y z
N MET A 1 -7.87 -0.62 39.90
CA MET A 1 -8.51 0.39 39.03
C MET A 1 -7.59 1.59 38.97
N SER A 2 -6.77 1.68 37.93
CA SER A 2 -6.06 2.91 37.59
C SER A 2 -6.11 3.03 36.07
N GLY A 3 -6.95 3.96 35.62
CA GLY A 3 -7.07 4.30 34.21
C GLY A 3 -5.83 5.06 33.72
N GLY A 4 -5.49 4.82 32.47
CA GLY A 4 -4.59 5.64 31.69
C GLY A 4 -5.24 5.90 30.35
N ILE A 5 -6.13 6.90 30.30
CA ILE A 5 -6.59 7.51 29.05
C ILE A 5 -5.52 8.53 28.68
N GLN A 6 -4.76 8.25 27.62
CA GLN A 6 -4.02 9.25 26.86
C GLN A 6 -4.27 8.99 25.37
N SER A 7 -5.16 9.79 24.79
CA SER A 7 -5.20 10.09 23.34
C SER A 7 -4.14 11.18 23.05
N PRO A 8 -3.94 11.70 21.82
CA PRO A 8 -4.19 11.21 20.44
C PRO A 8 -2.96 11.46 19.51
N HIS A 9 -3.01 11.06 18.23
CA HIS A 9 -2.09 11.45 17.13
C HIS A 9 -0.63 10.92 17.11
N GLY A 10 -0.30 10.16 16.05
CA GLY A 10 0.98 10.34 15.36
C GLY A 10 1.88 9.13 15.12
N TRP A 11 1.49 7.89 15.44
CA TRP A 11 2.40 6.75 15.31
C TRP A 11 1.75 5.70 14.42
N ALA A 12 2.27 5.51 13.21
CA ALA A 12 2.18 4.18 12.62
C ALA A 12 2.78 3.22 13.64
N ASP A 13 1.96 2.35 14.23
CA ASP A 13 2.42 1.27 15.08
C ASP A 13 3.52 0.51 14.31
N SER A 14 4.61 0.12 14.98
CA SER A 14 5.72 -0.61 14.33
C SER A 14 5.23 -1.80 13.49
N GLY A 15 4.13 -2.44 13.90
CA GLY A 15 3.49 -3.51 13.11
C GLY A 15 2.90 -3.04 11.78
N THR A 16 2.41 -1.81 11.70
CA THR A 16 1.84 -1.25 10.46
C THR A 16 2.91 -0.88 9.45
N ARG A 17 4.07 -0.41 9.92
CA ARG A 17 5.25 -0.17 9.06
C ARG A 17 5.79 -1.47 8.49
N GLN A 18 5.92 -2.50 9.33
CA GLN A 18 6.35 -3.83 8.88
C GLN A 18 5.38 -4.43 7.85
N ALA A 19 4.07 -4.35 8.10
CA ALA A 19 3.07 -4.82 7.13
C ALA A 19 3.14 -4.08 5.78
N ALA A 20 3.46 -2.79 5.79
CA ALA A 20 3.62 -2.01 4.57
C ALA A 20 4.89 -2.40 3.78
N GLU A 21 5.99 -2.72 4.47
CA GLU A 21 7.22 -3.23 3.86
C GLU A 21 7.02 -4.63 3.26
N GLU A 22 6.35 -5.54 3.98
CA GLU A 22 6.02 -6.89 3.50
C GLU A 22 5.12 -6.83 2.27
N PHE A 23 4.07 -5.99 2.30
CA PHE A 23 3.19 -5.79 1.15
C PHE A 23 3.93 -5.23 -0.06
N ARG A 24 4.84 -4.26 0.14
CA ARG A 24 5.69 -3.75 -0.95
C ARG A 24 6.50 -4.87 -1.58
N ALA A 25 7.17 -5.68 -0.76
CA ALA A 25 8.01 -6.77 -1.25
C ALA A 25 7.20 -7.83 -2.02
N GLU A 26 5.98 -8.15 -1.57
CA GLU A 26 5.08 -9.08 -2.26
C GLU A 26 4.71 -8.57 -3.66
N ILE A 27 4.25 -7.32 -3.77
CA ILE A 27 3.89 -6.74 -5.07
C ILE A 27 5.11 -6.60 -5.99
N GLU A 28 6.25 -6.15 -5.46
CA GLU A 28 7.49 -6.07 -6.26
C GLU A 28 7.96 -7.46 -6.73
N ALA A 29 7.75 -8.51 -5.93
CA ALA A 29 7.99 -9.89 -6.34
C ALA A 29 7.02 -10.35 -7.44
N GLU A 30 5.71 -10.06 -7.33
CA GLU A 30 4.73 -10.37 -8.38
C GLU A 30 5.07 -9.68 -9.71
N LEU A 31 5.43 -8.39 -9.65
CA LEU A 31 5.83 -7.59 -10.82
C LEU A 31 7.09 -8.13 -11.51
N SER A 32 8.02 -8.72 -10.74
CA SER A 32 9.33 -9.18 -11.25
C SER A 32 9.37 -10.66 -11.63
N THR A 33 8.50 -11.49 -11.07
CA THR A 33 8.51 -12.96 -11.27
C THR A 33 7.47 -13.45 -12.28
N SER A 34 6.39 -12.71 -12.49
CA SER A 34 5.30 -13.12 -13.38
C SER A 34 5.37 -12.37 -14.71
N LEU A 35 6.05 -12.96 -15.70
CA LEU A 35 6.05 -12.47 -17.08
C LEU A 35 4.64 -12.50 -17.71
N ASP A 36 3.74 -13.32 -17.17
CA ASP A 36 2.38 -13.51 -17.64
C ASP A 36 1.33 -12.66 -16.90
N ALA A 37 1.73 -11.89 -15.88
CA ALA A 37 0.78 -11.05 -15.15
C ALA A 37 0.22 -9.96 -16.08
N ASP A 38 -1.12 -9.85 -16.13
CA ASP A 38 -1.84 -8.81 -16.88
C ASP A 38 -1.67 -7.46 -16.17
N HIS A 39 -0.60 -6.76 -16.52
CA HIS A 39 -0.30 -5.44 -15.97
C HIS A 39 -1.12 -4.35 -16.66
N ARG A 40 -1.85 -3.56 -15.88
CA ARG A 40 -2.70 -2.49 -16.42
C ARG A 40 -2.30 -1.13 -15.88
N ALA A 41 -2.14 -0.19 -16.82
CA ALA A 41 -1.92 1.21 -16.51
C ALA A 41 -3.23 1.91 -16.17
N TYR A 42 -3.21 2.76 -15.14
CA TYR A 42 -4.31 3.67 -14.83
C TYR A 42 -3.77 4.93 -14.13
N ARG A 43 -4.62 5.96 -14.06
CA ARG A 43 -4.33 7.18 -13.31
C ARG A 43 -4.82 7.07 -11.88
N CYS A 44 -3.92 7.15 -10.92
CA CYS A 44 -4.26 7.12 -9.49
C CYS A 44 -4.99 8.41 -9.10
N PRO A 45 -6.13 8.34 -8.38
CA PRO A 45 -6.85 9.52 -7.95
C PRO A 45 -6.14 10.26 -6.81
N ASN A 46 -5.21 9.62 -6.09
CA ASN A 46 -4.52 10.22 -4.94
C ASN A 46 -3.33 11.07 -5.39
N CYS A 47 -2.33 10.48 -6.03
CA CYS A 47 -1.15 11.21 -6.52
C CYS A 47 -1.28 11.79 -7.93
N LYS A 48 -2.37 11.49 -8.65
CA LYS A 48 -2.62 11.90 -10.05
C LYS A 48 -1.60 11.39 -11.08
N ALA A 49 -0.64 10.55 -10.68
CA ALA A 49 0.33 9.90 -11.54
C ALA A 49 -0.27 8.68 -12.25
N GLY A 50 0.37 8.29 -13.36
CA GLY A 50 0.13 6.98 -13.98
C GLY A 50 0.89 5.91 -13.23
N CYS A 51 0.22 4.82 -12.88
CA CYS A 51 0.86 3.64 -12.31
C CYS A 51 0.34 2.37 -12.98
N ILE A 52 1.16 1.32 -12.89
CA ILE A 52 0.94 0.02 -13.52
C ILE A 52 0.91 -1.00 -12.38
N ASN A 53 -0.18 -1.75 -12.28
CA ASN A 53 -0.31 -2.84 -11.32
C ASN A 53 -0.93 -4.08 -12.00
N PRO A 54 -0.72 -5.29 -11.47
CA PRO A 54 -1.42 -6.48 -11.93
C PRO A 54 -2.94 -6.30 -11.82
N ALA A 55 -3.69 -6.70 -12.86
CA ALA A 55 -5.13 -6.48 -12.96
C ALA A 55 -5.94 -7.19 -11.87
N ASP A 56 -5.39 -8.25 -11.29
CA ASP A 56 -5.97 -9.03 -10.20
C ASP A 56 -5.60 -8.50 -8.80
N SER A 57 -4.54 -7.69 -8.69
CA SER A 57 -4.06 -7.11 -7.43
C SER A 57 -5.07 -6.20 -6.73
N ILE A 58 -4.94 -6.09 -5.41
CA ILE A 58 -5.74 -5.16 -4.61
C ILE A 58 -5.52 -3.69 -5.03
N LEU A 59 -4.31 -3.35 -5.48
CA LEU A 59 -3.95 -2.00 -5.92
C LEU A 59 -4.74 -1.57 -7.16
N TYR A 60 -4.86 -2.46 -8.15
CA TYR A 60 -5.65 -2.17 -9.35
C TYR A 60 -7.15 -2.02 -9.01
N ARG A 61 -7.68 -2.90 -8.16
CA ARG A 61 -9.09 -2.81 -7.69
C ARG A 61 -9.37 -1.51 -6.93
N ALA A 62 -8.45 -1.10 -6.07
CA ALA A 62 -8.52 0.15 -5.32
C ALA A 62 -8.11 1.39 -6.16
N ARG A 63 -7.64 1.19 -7.40
CA ARG A 63 -7.14 2.23 -8.30
C ARG A 63 -6.10 3.14 -7.65
N VAL A 64 -5.18 2.60 -6.87
CA VAL A 64 -4.16 3.37 -6.11
C VAL A 64 -2.74 2.89 -6.44
N CYS A 65 -1.76 3.78 -6.56
CA CYS A 65 -0.37 3.35 -6.76
C CYS A 65 0.17 2.67 -5.50
N LEU A 66 1.16 1.77 -5.65
CA LEU A 66 1.81 1.08 -4.53
C LEU A 66 2.29 2.07 -3.45
N ASP A 67 3.02 3.11 -3.84
CA ASP A 67 3.52 4.11 -2.89
C ASP A 67 2.40 4.82 -2.13
N CYS A 68 1.31 5.17 -2.81
CA CYS A 68 0.16 5.78 -2.15
C CYS A 68 -0.48 4.82 -1.15
N TYR A 69 -0.63 3.54 -1.51
CA TYR A 69 -1.21 2.53 -0.61
C TYR A 69 -0.33 2.31 0.61
N VAL A 70 0.99 2.24 0.42
CA VAL A 70 1.97 2.16 1.52
C VAL A 70 1.84 3.36 2.45
N SER A 71 1.78 4.59 1.94
CA SER A 71 1.56 5.79 2.77
C SER A 71 0.27 5.70 3.60
N TYR A 72 -0.84 5.21 3.02
CA TYR A 72 -2.07 4.98 3.79
C TYR A 72 -1.87 3.98 4.93
N LEU A 73 -1.15 2.88 4.69
CA LEU A 73 -0.88 1.90 5.73
C LEU A 73 -0.09 2.55 6.87
N VAL A 74 0.97 3.30 6.56
CA VAL A 74 1.81 3.92 7.60
C VAL A 74 1.26 5.23 8.16
N GLY A 75 0.08 5.67 7.71
CA GLY A 75 -0.58 6.88 8.21
C GLY A 75 0.11 8.19 7.80
N GLU A 76 0.76 8.20 6.64
CA GLU A 76 1.43 9.37 6.03
C GLU A 76 0.55 10.11 5.00
#